data_AF-A0A8T0QHB3-F1
#
_entry.id   AF-A0A8T0QHB3-F1
#
_cell.length_a   1.000
_cell.length_b   1.000
_cell.length_c   1.000
_cell.angle_alpha   90.00
_cell.angle_beta   90.00
_cell.angle_gamma   90.00
#
_symmetry.space_group_name_H-M   'P 1'
#
loop_
_entity.id
_entity.type
_entity.pdbx_description
1 polymer ?
#
loop_
_entity_poly.entity_id
_entity_poly.type
_entity_poly.pdbx_seq_one_letter_code
_entity_poly.pdbx_strand_id
1 'polypeptide(L)'
;MMLRARREGEEPQVPDEQLRSNDQLQQDEMMALEAIYGDNIGLFCEKAGLRSFEIHVHCEIPDDLSVSAELFQGVDDHDLKSRFFDTFSVQHLPPMLLTCLMPLSYPSHHPPYFTLSVQWLDSVKISSLCDMLDSIWAQQPGQEILYEWVQWLQSYALSHVGFGDGIVIRQSDMMIGPVDVRAVGKIVSVESVVQCLISYNEEQCHESFLNGLHDCMICFCEHPGLDFIKLPCLHYYCRRCMETCSRMHVKEGTVMELLCPGDKCQGVIPPNLLKRLLGDVDFERWERLILERTLDSMVDVTYCPRCKTACLEDAENNAQCSKCFFSFCTLCRERRHIGDRCMTPEEKLLSLQDREKELWELWERVLL
;
A
#
# COMPACT_ATOMS: atom_id res chain seq x y z
N MET A 1 -3.32 -6.90 -34.76
CA MET A 1 -3.67 -7.39 -36.13
C MET A 1 -2.69 -6.91 -37.21
N MET A 2 -1.95 -5.79 -37.08
CA MET A 2 -0.88 -5.43 -38.04
C MET A 2 0.36 -6.34 -38.00
N LEU A 3 0.74 -6.89 -36.84
CA LEU A 3 1.81 -7.92 -36.78
C LEU A 3 1.46 -9.23 -37.53
N ARG A 4 0.17 -9.46 -37.84
CA ARG A 4 -0.28 -10.59 -38.67
C ARG A 4 -0.56 -10.22 -40.13
N ALA A 5 -0.88 -8.96 -40.42
CA ALA A 5 -1.18 -8.49 -41.77
C ALA A 5 0.06 -8.35 -42.68
N ARG A 6 1.27 -8.53 -42.14
CA ARG A 6 2.53 -8.35 -42.87
C ARG A 6 3.29 -9.65 -43.15
N ARG A 7 2.57 -10.77 -43.29
CA ARG A 7 3.10 -11.93 -44.01
C ARG A 7 2.99 -11.77 -45.55
N GLU A 8 2.31 -10.74 -46.05
CA GLU A 8 1.91 -10.63 -47.46
C GLU A 8 2.19 -9.26 -48.14
N GLY A 9 2.87 -8.31 -47.49
CA GLY A 9 3.21 -7.01 -48.10
C GLY A 9 4.71 -6.87 -48.35
N GLU A 10 5.12 -6.67 -49.61
CA GLU A 10 6.50 -6.38 -50.03
C GLU A 10 7.07 -5.21 -49.22
N GLU A 11 8.16 -5.45 -48.48
CA GLU A 11 8.99 -4.34 -48.01
C GLU A 11 9.54 -3.60 -49.23
N PRO A 12 9.59 -2.26 -49.23
CA PRO A 12 10.15 -1.53 -50.36
C PRO A 12 11.55 -2.05 -50.68
N GLN A 13 11.91 -2.06 -51.97
CA GLN A 13 13.26 -2.37 -52.42
C GLN A 13 14.21 -1.25 -51.96
N VAL A 14 14.60 -1.29 -50.69
CA VAL A 14 15.59 -0.40 -50.10
C VAL A 14 16.97 -0.88 -50.57
N PRO A 15 17.83 0.00 -51.11
CA PRO A 15 19.18 -0.39 -51.55
C PRO A 15 19.99 -1.02 -50.41
N ASP A 16 20.81 -2.02 -50.72
CA ASP A 16 21.64 -2.73 -49.73
C ASP A 16 22.52 -1.80 -48.87
N GLU A 17 23.02 -0.70 -49.45
CA GLU A 17 23.80 0.31 -48.74
C GLU A 17 22.96 1.05 -47.68
N GLN A 18 21.72 1.39 -48.04
CA GLN A 18 20.78 2.04 -47.12
C GLN A 18 20.32 1.07 -46.03
N LEU A 19 20.15 -0.22 -46.34
CA LEU A 19 19.85 -1.25 -45.34
C LEU A 19 20.97 -1.39 -44.30
N ARG A 20 22.24 -1.35 -44.73
CA ARG A 20 23.38 -1.36 -43.79
C ARG A 20 23.44 -0.11 -42.94
N SER A 21 23.16 1.05 -43.53
CA SER A 21 23.09 2.31 -42.77
C SER A 21 21.96 2.27 -41.74
N ASN A 22 20.77 1.81 -42.14
CA ASN A 22 19.62 1.65 -41.26
C ASN A 22 19.93 0.70 -40.09
N ASP A 23 20.56 -0.44 -40.38
CA ASP A 23 20.93 -1.42 -39.35
C ASP A 23 21.88 -0.82 -38.30
N GLN A 24 22.87 -0.03 -38.74
CA GLN A 24 23.77 0.67 -37.84
C GLN A 24 23.03 1.69 -36.96
N LEU A 25 22.18 2.53 -37.56
CA LEU A 25 21.40 3.55 -36.82
C LEU A 25 20.44 2.89 -35.80
N GLN A 26 19.80 1.78 -36.18
CA GLN A 26 18.96 1.01 -35.26
C GLN A 26 19.75 0.45 -34.08
N GLN A 27 20.98 -0.03 -34.32
CA GLN A 27 21.84 -0.53 -33.27
C GLN A 27 22.26 0.59 -32.31
N ASP A 28 22.64 1.74 -32.86
CA ASP A 28 23.07 2.91 -32.10
C ASP A 28 21.92 3.47 -31.26
N GLU A 29 20.71 3.58 -31.83
CA GLU A 29 19.50 3.98 -31.11
C GLU A 29 19.18 3.02 -29.97
N MET A 30 19.25 1.70 -30.21
CA MET A 30 18.99 0.71 -29.17
C MET A 30 19.97 0.84 -28.01
N MET A 31 21.26 0.97 -28.29
CA MET A 31 22.28 1.16 -27.25
C MET A 31 22.03 2.44 -26.46
N ALA A 32 21.61 3.52 -27.12
CA ALA A 32 21.24 4.76 -26.43
C ALA A 32 20.02 4.58 -25.53
N LEU A 33 18.97 3.91 -26.01
CA LEU A 33 17.75 3.65 -25.23
C LEU A 33 18.03 2.75 -24.02
N GLU A 34 18.83 1.69 -24.17
CA GLU A 34 19.27 0.84 -23.07
C GLU A 34 20.06 1.62 -22.01
N ALA A 35 20.95 2.52 -22.44
CA ALA A 35 21.72 3.36 -21.53
C ALA A 35 20.86 4.40 -20.78
N ILE A 36 19.82 4.93 -21.42
CA ILE A 36 18.94 5.96 -20.84
C ILE A 36 17.88 5.34 -19.92
N TYR A 37 17.24 4.26 -20.36
CA TYR A 37 16.06 3.71 -19.69
C TYR A 37 16.36 2.48 -18.83
N GLY A 38 17.54 1.86 -18.97
CA GLY A 38 18.00 0.76 -18.12
C GLY A 38 16.98 -0.37 -18.02
N ASP A 39 16.56 -0.69 -16.80
CA ASP A 39 15.61 -1.78 -16.52
C ASP A 39 14.19 -1.51 -17.07
N ASN A 40 13.89 -0.30 -17.56
CA ASN A 40 12.58 0.03 -18.14
C ASN A 40 12.43 -0.44 -19.60
N ILE A 41 13.48 -0.99 -20.23
CA ILE A 41 13.42 -1.58 -21.58
C ILE A 41 13.57 -3.11 -21.52
N GLY A 42 12.63 -3.82 -22.16
CA GLY A 42 12.63 -5.28 -22.27
C GLY A 42 12.81 -5.74 -23.73
N LEU A 43 13.80 -6.59 -24.00
CA LEU A 43 14.06 -7.12 -25.35
C LEU A 43 13.34 -8.45 -25.58
N PHE A 44 12.59 -8.58 -26.68
CA PHE A 44 11.78 -9.78 -26.98
C PHE A 44 12.44 -10.73 -27.98
N CYS A 45 13.10 -10.19 -29.01
CA CYS A 45 13.73 -11.01 -30.06
C CYS A 45 14.53 -10.19 -31.08
N GLU A 46 15.67 -10.75 -31.49
CA GLU A 46 16.27 -10.57 -32.81
C GLU A 46 15.91 -11.79 -33.66
N LYS A 47 14.83 -11.73 -34.45
CA LYS A 47 14.50 -12.80 -35.40
C LYS A 47 14.51 -12.23 -36.80
N ALA A 48 15.32 -12.84 -37.67
CA ALA A 48 15.48 -12.43 -39.07
C ALA A 48 15.94 -10.98 -39.27
N GLY A 49 16.76 -10.43 -38.36
CA GLY A 49 17.30 -9.07 -38.46
C GLY A 49 16.34 -7.96 -38.04
N LEU A 50 15.15 -8.30 -37.53
CA LEU A 50 14.21 -7.34 -36.97
C LEU A 50 14.41 -7.24 -35.45
N ARG A 51 14.43 -6.01 -34.92
CA ARG A 51 14.55 -5.71 -33.49
C ARG A 51 13.17 -5.41 -32.90
N SER A 52 12.81 -6.13 -31.84
CA SER A 52 11.56 -5.92 -31.10
C SER A 52 11.81 -5.80 -29.61
N PHE A 53 11.17 -4.80 -29.00
CA PHE A 53 11.39 -4.40 -27.62
C PHE A 53 10.13 -3.73 -27.04
N GLU A 54 10.07 -3.63 -25.72
CA GLU A 54 9.06 -2.85 -25.00
C GLU A 54 9.74 -1.85 -24.08
N ILE A 55 9.14 -0.66 -23.94
CA ILE A 55 9.59 0.39 -23.03
C ILE A 55 8.45 0.72 -22.08
N HIS A 56 8.73 0.68 -20.77
CA HIS A 56 7.88 1.21 -19.72
C HIS A 56 8.10 2.72 -19.60
N VAL A 57 7.08 3.50 -20.00
CA VAL A 57 7.13 4.95 -20.01
C VAL A 57 6.40 5.51 -18.79
N HIS A 58 7.16 6.08 -17.85
CA HIS A 58 6.63 6.72 -16.65
C HIS A 58 6.35 8.20 -16.91
N CYS A 59 5.10 8.63 -16.79
CA CYS A 59 4.73 10.04 -16.90
C CYS A 59 5.36 10.86 -15.78
N GLU A 60 5.75 12.10 -16.09
CA GLU A 60 6.03 13.12 -15.09
C GLU A 60 4.71 13.58 -14.47
N ILE A 61 4.57 13.42 -13.15
CA ILE A 61 3.34 13.70 -12.41
C ILE A 61 3.52 14.97 -11.58
N PRO A 62 2.58 15.93 -11.63
CA PRO A 62 2.58 17.06 -10.71
C PRO A 62 2.39 16.61 -9.24
N ASP A 63 3.05 17.29 -8.29
CA ASP A 63 3.07 16.92 -6.86
C ASP A 63 1.67 16.76 -6.23
N ASP A 64 0.64 17.40 -6.80
CA ASP A 64 -0.74 17.41 -6.30
C ASP A 64 -1.76 16.78 -7.28
N LEU A 65 -1.35 15.81 -8.11
CA LEU A 65 -2.27 15.19 -9.07
C LEU A 65 -3.44 14.48 -8.37
N SER A 66 -4.63 15.05 -8.56
CA SER A 66 -5.88 14.46 -8.08
C SER A 66 -6.49 13.52 -9.13
N VAL A 67 -6.97 12.37 -8.68
CA VAL A 67 -7.73 11.41 -9.47
C VAL A 67 -9.16 11.43 -8.98
N SER A 68 -10.09 11.65 -9.89
CA SER A 68 -11.52 11.59 -9.63
C SER A 68 -12.16 10.49 -10.46
N ALA A 69 -12.99 9.66 -9.83
CA ALA A 69 -13.68 8.56 -10.49
C ALA A 69 -15.19 8.72 -10.38
N GLU A 70 -15.88 8.68 -11.52
CA GLU A 70 -17.34 8.71 -11.58
C GLU A 70 -17.88 7.28 -11.35
N LEU A 71 -18.36 7.02 -10.14
CA LEU A 71 -18.95 5.74 -9.75
C LEU A 71 -20.48 5.83 -9.75
N PHE A 72 -21.13 4.72 -10.14
CA PHE A 72 -22.59 4.59 -10.08
C PHE A 72 -22.97 3.71 -8.89
N GLN A 73 -23.84 4.20 -8.02
CA GLN A 73 -24.48 3.39 -6.99
C GLN A 73 -25.96 3.23 -7.34
N GLY A 74 -26.42 2.00 -7.55
CA GLY A 74 -27.82 1.72 -7.82
C GLY A 74 -28.17 0.24 -7.68
N VAL A 75 -28.65 -0.14 -6.49
CA VAL A 75 -29.35 -1.43 -6.25
C VAL A 75 -30.86 -1.24 -6.27
N ASP A 76 -31.36 0.01 -6.29
CA ASP A 76 -32.80 0.29 -6.33
C ASP A 76 -33.20 1.03 -7.62
N ASP A 77 -34.16 0.43 -8.32
CA ASP A 77 -34.74 0.80 -9.64
C ASP A 77 -35.47 2.16 -9.67
N HIS A 78 -35.31 3.00 -8.64
CA HIS A 78 -36.08 4.23 -8.48
C HIS A 78 -35.28 5.54 -8.24
N ASP A 79 -33.94 5.52 -8.16
CA ASP A 79 -33.16 6.78 -8.06
C ASP A 79 -31.89 6.79 -8.95
N LEU A 80 -32.10 7.02 -10.25
CA LEU A 80 -31.07 7.02 -11.30
C LEU A 80 -30.10 8.22 -11.29
N LYS A 81 -29.90 8.96 -10.18
CA LYS A 81 -29.22 10.28 -10.23
C LYS A 81 -28.31 10.68 -9.06
N SER A 82 -27.71 9.75 -8.33
CA SER A 82 -26.52 10.11 -7.52
C SER A 82 -25.25 9.62 -8.21
N ARG A 83 -24.70 10.46 -9.10
CA ARG A 83 -23.31 10.32 -9.55
C ARG A 83 -22.43 10.86 -8.43
N PHE A 84 -21.62 10.01 -7.81
CA PHE A 84 -20.64 10.45 -6.83
C PHE A 84 -19.23 10.38 -7.43
N PHE A 85 -18.41 11.36 -7.08
CA PHE A 85 -17.00 11.39 -7.46
C PHE A 85 -16.18 11.04 -6.23
N ASP A 86 -15.58 9.86 -6.23
CA ASP A 86 -14.52 9.55 -5.28
C ASP A 86 -13.23 10.21 -5.78
N THR A 87 -12.63 11.03 -4.92
CA THR A 87 -11.39 11.74 -5.23
C THR A 87 -10.28 11.26 -4.30
N PHE A 88 -9.12 10.94 -4.89
CA PHE A 88 -7.91 10.55 -4.18
C PHE A 88 -6.69 11.16 -4.87
N SER A 89 -5.58 11.28 -4.15
CA SER A 89 -4.31 11.78 -4.68
C SER A 89 -3.36 10.63 -4.99
N VAL A 90 -2.59 10.73 -6.07
CA VAL A 90 -1.53 9.78 -6.40
C VAL A 90 -0.22 10.51 -6.67
N GLN A 91 0.89 9.93 -6.24
CA GLN A 91 2.25 10.37 -6.52
C GLN A 91 2.89 9.57 -7.67
N HIS A 92 2.36 8.36 -7.93
CA HIS A 92 2.86 7.47 -8.98
C HIS A 92 1.70 6.91 -9.83
N LEU A 93 1.93 6.82 -11.14
CA LEU A 93 1.01 6.22 -12.11
C LEU A 93 1.63 4.98 -12.75
N PRO A 94 0.83 3.93 -13.02
CA PRO A 94 1.30 2.78 -13.79
C PRO A 94 1.88 3.24 -15.14
N PRO A 95 3.04 2.71 -15.57
CA PRO A 95 3.68 3.15 -16.79
C PRO A 95 2.83 2.79 -18.01
N MET A 96 3.00 3.59 -19.07
CA MET A 96 2.51 3.25 -20.40
C MET A 96 3.47 2.25 -21.03
N LEU A 97 2.95 1.18 -21.62
CA LEU A 97 3.77 0.18 -22.31
C LEU A 97 3.79 0.49 -23.80
N LEU A 98 4.97 0.90 -24.30
CA LEU A 98 5.23 1.09 -25.72
C LEU A 98 5.97 -0.13 -26.26
N THR A 99 5.28 -0.96 -27.04
CA THR A 99 5.90 -2.10 -27.74
C THR A 99 6.25 -1.67 -29.14
N CYS A 100 7.50 -1.90 -29.56
CA CYS A 100 8.01 -1.49 -30.86
C CYS A 100 8.65 -2.66 -31.62
N LEU A 101 8.54 -2.59 -32.95
CA LEU A 101 9.21 -3.46 -33.91
C LEU A 101 9.83 -2.57 -35.00
N MET A 102 11.15 -2.58 -35.12
CA MET A 102 11.86 -1.83 -36.15
C MET A 102 11.85 -2.60 -37.47
N PRO A 103 11.27 -2.06 -38.56
CA PRO A 103 11.44 -2.65 -39.89
C PRO A 103 12.85 -2.39 -40.43
N LEU A 104 13.29 -3.18 -41.41
CA LEU A 104 14.59 -2.99 -42.06
C LEU A 104 14.74 -1.62 -42.76
N SER A 105 13.61 -1.00 -43.10
CA SER A 105 13.54 0.29 -43.76
C SER A 105 13.59 1.50 -42.80
N TYR A 106 13.59 1.29 -41.48
CA TYR A 106 13.70 2.36 -40.48
C TYR A 106 15.18 2.70 -40.22
N PRO A 107 15.58 3.97 -40.08
CA PRO A 107 14.74 5.18 -40.07
C PRO A 107 14.52 5.83 -41.45
N SER A 108 15.10 5.33 -42.53
CA SER A 108 15.07 6.06 -43.81
C SER A 108 13.69 6.20 -44.47
N HIS A 109 12.79 5.22 -44.35
CA HIS A 109 11.52 5.21 -45.11
C HIS A 109 10.27 5.04 -44.25
N HIS A 110 10.32 4.17 -43.24
CA HIS A 110 9.16 3.86 -42.40
C HIS A 110 9.49 4.03 -40.93
N PRO A 111 8.51 4.46 -40.09
CA PRO A 111 8.68 4.48 -38.65
C PRO A 111 8.69 3.05 -38.07
N PRO A 112 9.07 2.89 -36.80
CA PRO A 112 8.88 1.64 -36.07
C PRO A 112 7.38 1.31 -36.00
N TYR A 113 7.04 0.03 -36.16
CA TYR A 113 5.69 -0.42 -35.84
C TYR A 113 5.52 -0.44 -34.34
N PHE A 114 4.42 0.11 -33.84
CA PHE A 114 4.21 0.16 -32.40
C PHE A 114 2.79 -0.20 -31.98
N THR A 115 2.67 -0.58 -30.71
CA THR A 115 1.41 -0.62 -29.97
C THR A 115 1.58 0.10 -28.64
N LEU A 116 0.56 0.82 -28.22
CA LEU A 116 0.55 1.56 -26.95
C LEU A 116 -0.53 0.97 -26.04
N SER A 117 -0.13 0.53 -24.85
CA SER A 117 -1.03 -0.03 -23.84
C SER A 117 -0.96 0.80 -22.57
N VAL A 118 -2.12 1.31 -22.12
CA VAL A 118 -2.24 2.11 -20.91
C VAL A 118 -3.46 1.62 -20.12
N GLN A 119 -3.27 1.29 -18.84
CA GLN A 119 -4.32 0.66 -18.03
C GLN A 119 -5.35 1.66 -17.48
N TRP A 120 -4.97 2.93 -17.38
CA TRP A 120 -5.76 4.00 -16.79
C TRP A 120 -6.28 5.02 -17.81
N LEU A 121 -6.11 4.76 -19.11
CA LEU A 121 -6.68 5.54 -20.20
C LEU A 121 -7.71 4.73 -20.99
N ASP A 122 -8.74 5.42 -21.49
CA ASP A 122 -9.64 4.86 -22.47
C ASP A 122 -8.98 4.75 -23.86
N SER A 123 -9.54 3.91 -24.72
CA SER A 123 -8.99 3.64 -26.04
C SER A 123 -9.01 4.87 -26.97
N VAL A 124 -9.88 5.85 -26.74
CA VAL A 124 -9.96 7.09 -27.53
C VAL A 124 -8.76 7.97 -27.21
N LYS A 125 -8.44 8.15 -25.92
CA LYS A 125 -7.25 8.87 -25.46
C LYS A 125 -5.97 8.18 -25.92
N ILE A 126 -5.90 6.85 -25.83
CA ILE A 126 -4.73 6.09 -26.33
C ILE A 126 -4.60 6.27 -27.86
N SER A 127 -5.71 6.25 -28.60
CA SER A 127 -5.67 6.50 -30.06
C SER A 127 -5.14 7.90 -30.37
N SER A 128 -5.56 8.91 -29.61
CA SER A 128 -5.05 10.27 -29.75
C SER A 128 -3.54 10.38 -29.46
N LEU A 129 -3.02 9.58 -28.52
CA LEU A 129 -1.56 9.48 -28.31
C LEU A 129 -0.87 8.83 -29.52
N CYS A 130 -1.43 7.76 -30.09
CA CYS A 130 -0.89 7.12 -31.30
C CYS A 130 -0.81 8.11 -32.49
N ASP A 131 -1.87 8.90 -32.72
CA ASP A 131 -1.90 9.92 -33.77
C ASP A 131 -0.82 11.00 -33.57
N MET A 132 -0.54 11.33 -32.30
CA MET A 132 0.50 12.29 -31.97
C MET A 132 1.91 11.72 -32.20
N LEU A 133 2.16 10.44 -31.89
CA LEU A 133 3.43 9.78 -32.22
C LEU A 133 3.68 9.76 -33.74
N ASP A 134 2.66 9.50 -34.54
CA ASP A 134 2.77 9.60 -36.01
C ASP A 134 3.07 11.02 -36.47
N SER A 135 2.48 12.01 -35.80
CA SER A 135 2.72 13.43 -36.10
C SER A 135 4.14 13.86 -35.76
N ILE A 136 4.75 13.30 -34.71
CA ILE A 136 6.15 13.53 -34.34
C ILE A 136 7.07 12.94 -35.43
N TRP A 137 6.81 11.70 -35.86
CA TRP A 137 7.54 11.09 -36.97
C TRP A 137 7.47 11.90 -38.26
N ALA A 138 6.28 12.39 -38.61
CA ALA A 138 6.06 13.15 -39.85
C ALA A 138 6.87 14.47 -39.91
N GLN A 139 7.30 14.99 -38.76
CA GLN A 139 8.10 16.23 -38.69
C GLN A 139 9.59 15.98 -38.96
N GLN A 140 10.10 14.77 -38.69
CA GLN A 140 11.52 14.43 -38.81
C GLN A 140 11.75 13.09 -39.54
N PRO A 141 11.32 12.96 -40.82
CA PRO A 141 11.51 11.73 -41.57
C PRO A 141 13.00 11.47 -41.83
N GLY A 142 13.43 10.21 -41.69
CA GLY A 142 14.80 9.80 -41.99
C GLY A 142 15.73 9.75 -40.78
N GLN A 143 15.24 10.03 -39.57
CA GLN A 143 16.01 10.02 -38.32
C GLN A 143 15.42 9.06 -37.29
N GLU A 144 16.22 8.70 -36.30
CA GLU A 144 15.82 7.97 -35.11
C GLU A 144 14.74 8.72 -34.31
N ILE A 145 13.67 8.03 -33.88
CA ILE A 145 12.46 8.67 -33.33
C ILE A 145 12.05 8.15 -31.95
N LEU A 146 12.58 7.01 -31.51
CA LEU A 146 12.08 6.32 -30.32
C LEU A 146 12.36 7.12 -29.04
N TYR A 147 13.52 7.76 -28.95
CA TYR A 147 13.82 8.65 -27.84
C TYR A 147 12.82 9.81 -27.78
N GLU A 148 12.54 10.47 -28.91
CA GLU A 148 11.60 11.58 -28.98
C GLU A 148 10.17 11.15 -28.62
N TRP A 149 9.74 9.98 -29.08
CA TRP A 149 8.45 9.39 -28.70
C TRP A 149 8.35 9.15 -27.19
N VAL A 150 9.36 8.51 -26.60
CA VAL A 150 9.35 8.22 -25.15
C VAL A 150 9.39 9.51 -24.35
N GLN A 151 10.28 10.45 -24.67
CA GLN A 151 10.35 11.76 -24.01
C GLN A 151 9.03 12.52 -24.09
N TRP A 152 8.40 12.54 -25.28
CA TRP A 152 7.14 13.22 -25.45
C TRP A 152 6.03 12.58 -24.60
N LEU A 153 5.97 11.25 -24.58
CA LEU A 153 5.03 10.52 -23.73
C LEU A 153 5.27 10.78 -22.23
N GLN A 154 6.52 10.91 -21.79
CA GLN A 154 6.85 11.20 -20.39
C GLN A 154 6.36 12.59 -19.96
N SER A 155 6.67 13.63 -20.74
CA SER A 155 6.43 15.02 -20.32
C SER A 155 5.08 15.60 -20.75
N TYR A 156 4.49 15.14 -21.87
CA TYR A 156 3.34 15.80 -22.47
C TYR A 156 2.08 14.94 -22.56
N ALA A 157 2.15 13.61 -22.41
CA ALA A 157 0.99 12.74 -22.59
C ALA A 157 -0.20 13.15 -21.71
N LEU A 158 0.04 13.44 -20.42
CA LEU A 158 -1.02 13.85 -19.49
C LEU A 158 -1.69 15.15 -19.93
N SER A 159 -0.91 16.17 -20.27
CA SER A 159 -1.44 17.45 -20.74
C SER A 159 -2.23 17.30 -22.05
N HIS A 160 -1.73 16.48 -22.97
CA HIS A 160 -2.34 16.23 -24.28
C HIS A 160 -3.72 15.57 -24.17
N VAL A 161 -3.88 14.62 -23.25
CA VAL A 161 -5.18 13.96 -23.01
C VAL A 161 -6.10 14.75 -22.06
N GLY A 162 -5.71 15.96 -21.66
CA GLY A 162 -6.50 16.86 -20.82
C GLY A 162 -6.44 16.54 -19.31
N PHE A 163 -5.38 15.88 -18.85
CA PHE A 163 -5.15 15.50 -17.44
C PHE A 163 -4.07 16.33 -16.75
N GLY A 164 -3.77 17.54 -17.25
CA GLY A 164 -2.79 18.43 -16.62
C GLY A 164 -3.17 18.89 -15.21
N ASP A 165 -4.47 19.05 -14.93
CA ASP A 165 -4.99 19.54 -13.64
C ASP A 165 -5.63 18.43 -12.78
N GLY A 166 -5.59 17.17 -13.24
CA GLY A 166 -6.23 16.03 -12.59
C GLY A 166 -6.74 14.97 -13.57
N ILE A 167 -6.73 13.71 -13.15
CA ILE A 167 -7.26 12.59 -13.92
C ILE A 167 -8.74 12.41 -13.62
N VAL A 168 -9.57 12.33 -14.65
CA VAL A 168 -11.00 12.01 -14.51
C VAL A 168 -11.29 10.67 -15.18
N ILE A 169 -11.59 9.66 -14.37
CA ILE A 169 -11.95 8.32 -14.82
C ILE A 169 -13.47 8.27 -14.94
N ARG A 170 -13.94 8.01 -16.15
CA ARG A 170 -15.37 7.88 -16.46
C ARG A 170 -15.64 6.51 -17.02
N GLN A 171 -16.84 5.99 -16.77
CA GLN A 171 -17.32 4.85 -17.54
C GLN A 171 -17.38 5.26 -19.00
N SER A 172 -16.70 4.49 -19.85
CA SER A 172 -16.76 4.73 -21.28
C SER A 172 -18.16 4.35 -21.76
N ASP A 173 -19.01 5.36 -22.01
CA ASP A 173 -20.26 5.15 -22.73
C ASP A 173 -19.92 4.49 -24.07
N MET A 174 -20.44 3.26 -24.25
CA MET A 174 -20.39 2.42 -25.45
C MET A 174 -19.70 3.06 -26.67
N MET A 175 -18.44 2.67 -26.93
CA MET A 175 -17.62 2.93 -28.13
C MET A 175 -18.38 3.52 -29.35
N ILE A 176 -18.37 4.85 -29.54
CA ILE A 176 -18.92 5.50 -30.76
C ILE A 176 -17.82 5.94 -31.74
N GLY A 177 -16.54 5.83 -31.38
CA GLY A 177 -15.41 6.26 -32.23
C GLY A 177 -14.65 5.11 -32.89
N PRO A 178 -14.03 5.33 -34.08
CA PRO A 178 -13.01 4.42 -34.59
C PRO A 178 -11.80 4.43 -33.64
N VAL A 179 -11.50 3.29 -33.05
CA VAL A 179 -10.34 3.08 -32.17
C VAL A 179 -9.15 2.65 -33.02
N ASP A 180 -8.00 3.27 -32.80
CA ASP A 180 -6.75 2.86 -33.46
C ASP A 180 -6.43 1.40 -33.10
N VAL A 181 -6.12 0.58 -34.11
CA VAL A 181 -5.76 -0.84 -33.92
C VAL A 181 -4.47 -1.05 -33.11
N ARG A 182 -3.66 0.00 -32.93
CA ARG A 182 -2.45 0.07 -32.11
C ARG A 182 -2.74 0.42 -30.65
N ALA A 183 -3.90 1.01 -30.37
CA ALA A 183 -4.35 1.34 -29.03
C ALA A 183 -4.87 0.08 -28.33
N VAL A 184 -4.08 -0.47 -27.42
CA VAL A 184 -4.45 -1.65 -26.64
C VAL A 184 -5.02 -1.20 -25.29
N GLY A 185 -6.31 -0.85 -25.30
CA GLY A 185 -7.09 -0.63 -24.08
C GLY A 185 -7.75 -1.94 -23.63
N LYS A 186 -7.56 -2.35 -22.38
CA LYS A 186 -8.37 -3.44 -21.80
C LYS A 186 -9.77 -2.91 -21.49
N ILE A 187 -10.79 -3.76 -21.63
CA ILE A 187 -12.11 -3.49 -21.05
C ILE A 187 -11.92 -3.58 -19.53
N VAL A 188 -11.81 -2.43 -18.86
CA VAL A 188 -11.65 -2.33 -17.42
C VAL A 188 -12.81 -1.50 -16.88
N SER A 189 -13.47 -1.98 -15.83
CA SER A 189 -14.46 -1.17 -15.11
C SER A 189 -13.77 0.01 -14.43
N VAL A 190 -14.49 1.10 -14.19
CA VAL A 190 -13.95 2.26 -13.45
C VAL A 190 -13.35 1.83 -12.11
N GLU A 191 -14.03 0.95 -11.38
CA GLU A 191 -13.57 0.38 -10.11
C GLU A 191 -12.20 -0.32 -10.23
N SER A 192 -12.01 -1.11 -11.29
CA SER A 192 -10.73 -1.81 -11.49
C SER A 192 -9.60 -0.87 -11.91
N VAL A 193 -9.90 0.23 -12.60
CA VAL A 193 -8.89 1.27 -12.88
C VAL A 193 -8.51 2.00 -11.59
N VAL A 194 -9.50 2.40 -10.79
CA VAL A 194 -9.27 3.06 -9.50
C VAL A 194 -8.43 2.18 -8.58
N GLN A 195 -8.78 0.90 -8.45
CA GLN A 195 -8.02 -0.04 -7.63
C GLN A 195 -6.59 -0.22 -8.15
N CYS A 196 -6.39 -0.29 -9.46
CA CYS A 196 -5.07 -0.37 -10.07
C CYS A 196 -4.21 0.85 -9.74
N LEU A 197 -4.77 2.06 -9.84
CA LEU A 197 -4.06 3.30 -9.51
C LEU A 197 -3.69 3.37 -8.04
N ILE A 198 -4.62 3.05 -7.13
CA ILE A 198 -4.35 3.06 -5.68
C ILE A 198 -3.27 2.05 -5.34
N SER A 199 -3.42 0.79 -5.78
CA SER A 199 -2.47 -0.27 -5.46
C SER A 199 -1.08 0.00 -6.02
N TYR A 200 -0.98 0.47 -7.26
CA TYR A 200 0.31 0.83 -7.85
C TYR A 200 0.97 2.00 -7.12
N ASN A 201 0.18 3.05 -6.80
CA ASN A 201 0.69 4.19 -6.05
C ASN A 201 1.20 3.78 -4.66
N GLU A 202 0.45 2.96 -3.93
CA GLU A 202 0.87 2.46 -2.62
C GLU A 202 2.15 1.63 -2.69
N GLU A 203 2.26 0.75 -3.70
CA GLU A 203 3.45 -0.08 -3.93
C GLU A 203 4.67 0.78 -4.25
N GLN A 204 4.55 1.76 -5.16
CA GLN A 204 5.67 2.65 -5.50
C GLN A 204 6.05 3.59 -4.36
N CYS A 205 5.08 4.14 -3.63
CA CYS A 205 5.37 4.90 -2.41
C CYS A 205 6.08 4.04 -1.36
N HIS A 206 5.70 2.76 -1.24
CA HIS A 206 6.36 1.84 -0.32
C HIS A 206 7.80 1.56 -0.74
N GLU A 207 8.04 1.25 -2.02
CA GLU A 207 9.38 1.02 -2.55
C GLU A 207 10.26 2.27 -2.45
N SER A 208 9.72 3.44 -2.76
CA SER A 208 10.39 4.74 -2.57
C SER A 208 10.75 4.96 -1.11
N PHE A 209 9.84 4.63 -0.19
CA PHE A 209 10.11 4.69 1.24
C PHE A 209 11.25 3.73 1.63
N LEU A 210 11.20 2.46 1.22
CA LEU A 210 12.22 1.46 1.58
C LEU A 210 13.62 1.83 1.10
N ASN A 211 13.73 2.36 -0.12
CA ASN A 211 14.98 2.75 -0.75
C ASN A 211 15.48 4.15 -0.32
N GLY A 212 14.59 4.96 0.28
CA GLY A 212 14.89 6.30 0.77
C GLY A 212 15.51 6.33 2.18
N LEU A 213 16.03 7.51 2.53
CA LEU A 213 16.47 7.86 3.87
C LEU A 213 15.39 8.71 4.56
N HIS A 214 15.10 8.39 5.81
CA HIS A 214 14.01 9.02 6.57
C HIS A 214 14.44 9.33 8.00
N ASP A 215 13.91 10.42 8.55
CA ASP A 215 14.17 10.84 9.93
C ASP A 215 13.24 10.13 10.92
N CYS A 216 13.83 9.56 11.97
CA CYS A 216 13.05 8.98 13.06
C CYS A 216 12.65 10.06 14.07
N MET A 217 11.35 10.21 14.34
CA MET A 217 10.85 11.24 15.26
C MET A 217 11.17 11.00 16.75
N ILE A 218 11.76 9.85 17.11
CA ILE A 218 12.15 9.54 18.49
C ILE A 218 13.62 9.91 18.73
N CYS A 219 14.53 9.50 17.83
CA CYS A 219 15.97 9.77 17.99
C CYS A 219 16.48 10.94 17.12
N PHE A 220 15.64 11.47 16.22
CA PHE A 220 15.99 12.51 15.24
C PHE A 220 17.21 12.15 14.39
N CYS A 221 17.39 10.86 14.11
CA CYS A 221 18.43 10.36 13.22
C CYS A 221 17.83 9.86 11.91
N GLU A 222 18.59 10.04 10.84
CA GLU A 222 18.30 9.53 9.50
C GLU A 222 18.65 8.03 9.40
N HIS A 223 17.71 7.24 8.87
CA HIS A 223 17.90 5.81 8.62
C HIS A 223 17.26 5.38 7.29
N PRO A 224 17.74 4.30 6.65
CA PRO A 224 17.06 3.70 5.50
C PRO A 224 15.64 3.25 5.86
N GLY A 225 14.69 3.35 4.93
CA GLY A 225 13.30 2.93 5.18
C GLY A 225 13.16 1.46 5.57
N LEU A 226 14.08 0.60 5.17
CA LEU A 226 14.17 -0.81 5.61
C LEU A 226 14.34 -0.98 7.13
N ASP A 227 14.93 0.01 7.80
CA ASP A 227 15.10 0.02 9.25
C ASP A 227 13.89 0.61 9.99
N PHE A 228 12.84 1.04 9.28
CA PHE A 228 11.62 1.58 9.88
C PHE A 228 10.54 0.53 10.08
N ILE A 229 9.66 0.81 11.04
CA ILE A 229 8.49 0.01 11.35
C ILE A 229 7.25 0.87 11.19
N LYS A 230 6.36 0.44 10.29
CA LYS A 230 5.03 1.01 10.12
C LYS A 230 4.06 0.43 11.14
N LEU A 231 3.42 1.28 11.93
CA LEU A 231 2.32 0.90 12.81
C LEU A 231 0.97 0.94 12.07
N PRO A 232 -0.08 0.27 12.57
CA PRO A 232 -1.42 0.32 11.97
C PRO A 232 -2.02 1.74 11.90
N CYS A 233 -1.57 2.65 12.78
CA CYS A 233 -1.92 4.06 12.76
C CYS A 233 -1.15 4.89 11.72
N LEU A 234 -0.41 4.24 10.80
CA LEU A 234 0.39 4.85 9.74
C LEU A 234 1.59 5.70 10.20
N HIS A 235 1.95 5.65 11.48
CA HIS A 235 3.20 6.23 11.97
C HIS A 235 4.39 5.29 11.76
N TYR A 236 5.55 5.86 11.50
CA TYR A 236 6.79 5.12 11.25
C TYR A 236 7.87 5.55 12.25
N TYR A 237 8.62 4.58 12.77
CA TYR A 237 9.75 4.81 13.66
C TYR A 237 10.88 3.84 13.34
N CYS A 238 12.12 4.24 13.57
CA CYS A 238 13.24 3.33 13.39
C CYS A 238 13.14 2.16 14.39
N ARG A 239 13.52 0.98 13.92
CA ARG A 239 13.43 -0.29 14.65
C ARG A 239 14.11 -0.21 16.01
N ARG A 240 15.29 0.41 16.08
CA ARG A 240 16.05 0.56 17.33
C ARG A 240 15.28 1.32 18.41
N CYS A 241 14.57 2.38 18.02
CA CYS A 241 13.76 3.16 18.96
C CYS A 241 12.56 2.35 19.45
N MET A 242 11.88 1.65 18.55
CA MET A 242 10.74 0.80 18.91
C MET A 242 11.14 -0.38 19.82
N GLU A 243 12.29 -1.02 19.55
CA GLU A 243 12.83 -2.08 20.40
C GLU A 243 13.16 -1.57 21.80
N THR A 244 13.82 -0.40 21.88
CA THR A 244 14.20 0.23 23.15
C THR A 244 12.97 0.64 23.96
N CYS A 245 12.02 1.32 23.33
CA CYS A 245 10.76 1.75 23.94
C CYS A 245 9.97 0.54 24.47
N SER A 246 9.76 -0.48 23.62
CA SER A 246 9.02 -1.69 24.02
C SER A 246 9.69 -2.39 25.20
N ARG A 247 11.02 -2.55 25.17
CA ARG A 247 11.75 -3.22 26.24
C ARG A 247 11.71 -2.44 27.55
N MET A 248 11.72 -1.11 27.48
CA MET A 248 11.57 -0.23 28.64
C MET A 248 10.23 -0.47 29.34
N HIS A 249 9.11 -0.43 28.61
CA HIS A 249 7.77 -0.70 29.17
C HIS A 249 7.64 -2.09 29.79
N VAL A 250 8.24 -3.11 29.17
CA VAL A 250 8.24 -4.49 29.71
C VAL A 250 9.10 -4.61 30.98
N LYS A 251 10.21 -3.88 31.05
CA LYS A 251 11.09 -3.86 32.21
C LYS A 251 10.44 -3.12 33.39
N GLU A 252 9.81 -1.99 33.13
CA GLU A 252 9.14 -1.13 34.10
C GLU A 252 7.76 -1.66 34.52
N GLY A 253 7.16 -2.54 33.72
CA GLY A 253 5.86 -3.13 34.00
C GLY A 253 4.68 -2.24 33.60
N THR A 254 4.93 -1.20 32.81
CA THR A 254 3.96 -0.24 32.24
C THR A 254 3.44 -0.73 30.88
N VAL A 255 3.14 -2.03 30.77
CA VAL A 255 2.78 -2.68 29.48
C VAL A 255 1.44 -2.21 28.89
N MET A 256 0.56 -1.60 29.70
CA MET A 256 -0.71 -1.02 29.25
C MET A 256 -0.51 0.30 28.49
N GLU A 257 0.59 1.00 28.75
CA GLU A 257 0.97 2.27 28.11
C GLU A 257 1.78 2.05 26.82
N LEU A 258 2.03 0.79 26.44
CA LEU A 258 2.82 0.43 25.27
C LEU A 258 2.02 0.67 23.98
N LEU A 259 1.95 1.93 23.60
CA LEU A 259 1.20 2.47 22.47
C LEU A 259 2.13 3.17 21.47
N CYS A 260 1.55 3.67 20.39
CA CYS A 260 2.26 4.50 19.41
C CYS A 260 2.91 5.72 20.11
N PRO A 261 4.22 5.95 19.92
CA PRO A 261 4.90 7.14 20.47
C PRO A 261 4.47 8.50 19.88
N GLY A 262 3.50 8.51 18.96
CA GLY A 262 3.07 9.71 18.25
C GLY A 262 2.20 10.60 19.13
N ASP A 263 2.29 11.93 18.95
CA ASP A 263 1.47 12.87 19.72
C ASP A 263 -0.02 12.56 19.56
N LYS A 264 -0.72 12.43 20.69
CA LYS A 264 -2.16 12.08 20.78
C LYS A 264 -2.56 10.77 20.08
N CYS A 265 -1.61 9.91 19.72
CA CYS A 265 -1.90 8.66 19.05
C CYS A 265 -2.08 7.53 20.07
N GLN A 266 -3.27 6.94 20.11
CA GLN A 266 -3.59 5.79 20.97
C GLN A 266 -3.48 4.46 20.18
N GLY A 267 -2.64 4.44 19.14
CA GLY A 267 -2.48 3.26 18.28
C GLY A 267 -1.82 2.12 19.03
N VAL A 268 -2.49 0.97 19.11
CA VAL A 268 -1.95 -0.22 19.77
C VAL A 268 -0.89 -0.87 18.89
N ILE A 269 0.21 -1.31 19.50
CA ILE A 269 1.25 -2.07 18.80
C ILE A 269 0.81 -3.55 18.72
N PRO A 270 0.65 -4.14 17.52
CA PRO A 270 0.18 -5.51 17.40
C PRO A 270 1.11 -6.53 18.09
N PRO A 271 0.58 -7.60 18.72
CA PRO A 271 1.39 -8.60 19.41
C PRO A 271 2.46 -9.26 18.53
N ASN A 272 2.14 -9.52 17.25
CA ASN A 272 3.09 -10.09 16.29
C ASN A 272 4.29 -9.17 16.05
N LEU A 273 4.08 -7.85 16.09
CA LEU A 273 5.14 -6.86 15.96
C LEU A 273 5.96 -6.78 17.25
N LEU A 274 5.30 -6.78 18.40
CA LEU A 274 5.97 -6.81 19.71
C LEU A 274 6.87 -8.04 19.87
N LYS A 275 6.41 -9.22 19.43
CA LYS A 275 7.23 -10.43 19.43
C LYS A 275 8.52 -10.27 18.63
N ARG A 276 8.46 -9.62 17.47
CA ARG A 276 9.64 -9.32 16.63
C ARG A 276 10.58 -8.29 17.26
N LEU A 277 10.06 -7.35 18.04
CA LEU A 277 10.82 -6.29 18.71
C LEU A 277 11.50 -6.75 20.01
N LEU A 278 10.80 -7.54 20.81
CA LEU A 278 11.20 -7.95 22.15
C LEU A 278 12.00 -9.26 22.15
N GLY A 279 11.74 -10.15 21.18
CA GLY A 279 12.20 -11.54 21.23
C GLY A 279 11.40 -12.37 22.24
N ASP A 280 11.62 -13.68 22.29
CA ASP A 280 10.73 -14.61 23.00
C ASP A 280 10.65 -14.35 24.52
N VAL A 281 11.78 -14.10 25.18
CA VAL A 281 11.83 -13.95 26.65
C VAL A 281 11.09 -12.71 27.13
N ASP A 282 11.34 -11.55 26.50
CA ASP A 282 10.69 -10.30 26.87
C ASP A 282 9.22 -10.29 26.41
N PHE A 283 8.89 -10.99 25.33
CA PHE A 283 7.51 -11.16 24.88
C PHE A 283 6.67 -12.02 25.84
N GLU A 284 7.20 -13.16 26.32
CA GLU A 284 6.51 -13.97 27.35
C GLU A 284 6.27 -13.18 28.64
N ARG A 285 7.25 -12.33 29.02
CA ARG A 285 7.09 -11.42 30.15
C ARG A 285 5.99 -10.40 29.88
N TRP A 286 5.95 -9.81 28.69
CA TRP A 286 4.87 -8.89 28.28
C TRP A 286 3.50 -9.59 28.31
N GLU A 287 3.36 -10.80 27.78
CA GLU A 287 2.12 -11.58 27.80
C GLU A 287 1.62 -11.86 29.21
N ARG A 288 2.53 -12.21 30.13
CA ARG A 288 2.18 -12.38 31.54
C ARG A 288 1.71 -11.08 32.17
N LEU A 289 2.44 -9.98 31.97
CA LEU A 289 2.11 -8.69 32.55
C LEU A 289 0.80 -8.11 32.02
N ILE A 290 0.54 -8.22 30.71
CA ILE A 290 -0.71 -7.73 30.11
C ILE A 290 -1.90 -8.53 30.64
N LEU A 291 -1.76 -9.86 30.78
CA LEU A 291 -2.79 -10.71 31.37
C LEU A 291 -3.04 -10.36 32.83
N GLU A 292 -1.98 -10.27 33.65
CA GLU A 292 -2.09 -9.91 35.06
C GLU A 292 -2.78 -8.56 35.25
N ARG A 293 -2.34 -7.51 34.54
CA ARG A 293 -2.93 -6.17 34.63
C ARG A 293 -4.36 -6.11 34.10
N THR A 294 -4.67 -6.84 33.04
CA THR A 294 -6.04 -6.91 32.52
C THR A 294 -6.97 -7.58 33.53
N LEU A 295 -6.53 -8.66 34.18
CA LEU A 295 -7.30 -9.33 35.23
C LEU A 295 -7.46 -8.45 36.47
N ASP A 296 -6.40 -7.76 36.91
CA ASP A 296 -6.46 -6.82 38.05
C ASP A 296 -7.39 -5.63 37.81
N SER A 297 -7.59 -5.24 36.54
CA SER A 297 -8.52 -4.16 36.18
C SER A 297 -10.00 -4.54 36.25
N MET A 298 -10.32 -5.84 36.30
CA MET A 298 -11.69 -6.35 36.35
C MET A 298 -12.20 -6.39 37.80
N VAL A 299 -13.33 -5.73 38.06
CA VAL A 299 -13.90 -5.56 39.42
C VAL A 299 -14.36 -6.89 40.04
N ASP A 300 -14.77 -7.84 39.21
CA ASP A 300 -15.28 -9.16 39.60
C ASP A 300 -14.19 -10.24 39.62
N VAL A 301 -12.92 -9.89 39.41
CA VAL A 301 -11.82 -10.84 39.48
C VAL A 301 -11.18 -10.82 40.87
N THR A 302 -11.00 -12.01 41.44
CA THR A 302 -10.30 -12.23 42.71
C THR A 302 -9.30 -13.38 42.58
N TYR A 303 -8.36 -13.50 43.52
CA TYR A 303 -7.31 -14.51 43.45
C TYR A 303 -7.52 -15.62 44.48
N CYS A 304 -7.46 -16.88 44.02
CA CYS A 304 -7.60 -18.03 44.90
C CYS A 304 -6.54 -18.00 46.02
N PRO A 305 -6.93 -18.12 47.31
CA PRO A 305 -5.98 -18.05 48.42
C PRO A 305 -4.97 -19.20 48.44
N ARG A 306 -5.29 -20.35 47.82
CA ARG A 306 -4.43 -21.54 47.80
C ARG A 306 -3.39 -21.54 46.69
N CYS A 307 -3.79 -21.16 45.48
CA CYS A 307 -2.96 -21.33 44.28
C CYS A 307 -2.80 -20.05 43.45
N LYS A 308 -3.34 -18.92 43.91
CA LYS A 308 -3.25 -17.60 43.26
C LYS A 308 -3.77 -17.57 41.82
N THR A 309 -4.61 -18.52 41.43
CA THR A 309 -5.32 -18.49 40.14
C THR A 309 -6.46 -17.47 40.21
N ALA A 310 -6.60 -16.63 39.19
CA ALA A 310 -7.72 -15.70 39.06
C ALA A 310 -9.06 -16.46 39.00
N CYS A 311 -10.06 -15.96 39.72
CA CYS A 311 -11.39 -16.53 39.90
C CYS A 311 -12.42 -15.41 39.78
N LEU A 312 -13.59 -15.71 39.21
CA LEU A 312 -14.70 -14.76 39.16
C LEU A 312 -15.48 -14.79 40.48
N GLU A 313 -15.75 -13.61 41.02
CA GLU A 313 -16.60 -13.35 42.19
C GLU A 313 -18.07 -13.34 41.76
N ASP A 314 -18.91 -14.07 42.50
CA ASP A 314 -20.36 -14.07 42.33
C ASP A 314 -21.04 -12.94 43.14
N ALA A 315 -22.33 -12.72 42.89
CA ALA A 315 -23.12 -11.71 43.59
C ALA A 315 -23.22 -11.92 45.12
N GLU A 316 -22.86 -13.11 45.62
CA GLU A 316 -22.86 -13.45 47.03
C GLU A 316 -21.47 -13.27 47.68
N ASN A 317 -20.50 -12.67 46.98
CA ASN A 317 -19.10 -12.52 47.42
C ASN A 317 -18.42 -13.88 47.64
N ASN A 318 -18.67 -14.84 46.75
CA ASN A 318 -17.96 -16.12 46.72
C ASN A 318 -17.29 -16.33 45.37
N ALA A 319 -16.25 -17.15 45.36
CA ALA A 319 -15.56 -17.54 44.14
C ALA A 319 -15.19 -19.02 44.19
N GLN A 320 -15.12 -19.66 43.02
CA GLN A 320 -14.65 -21.03 42.87
C GLN A 320 -13.45 -21.09 41.94
N CYS A 321 -12.34 -21.64 42.43
CA CYS A 321 -11.14 -21.80 41.62
C CYS A 321 -11.29 -22.93 40.62
N SER A 322 -11.11 -22.64 39.33
CA SER A 322 -11.14 -23.64 38.24
C SER A 322 -9.97 -24.64 38.29
N LYS A 323 -8.84 -24.27 38.91
CA LYS A 323 -7.63 -25.10 38.97
C LYS A 323 -7.63 -26.11 40.13
N CYS A 324 -7.98 -25.65 41.34
CA CYS A 324 -7.94 -26.49 42.54
C CYS A 324 -9.32 -26.81 43.11
N PHE A 325 -10.39 -26.35 42.44
CA PHE A 325 -11.79 -26.53 42.83
C PHE A 325 -12.14 -26.02 44.23
N PHE A 326 -11.28 -25.18 44.82
CA PHE A 326 -11.54 -24.58 46.12
C PHE A 326 -12.57 -23.46 45.99
N SER A 327 -13.71 -23.62 46.67
CA SER A 327 -14.74 -22.59 46.81
C SER A 327 -14.52 -21.79 48.10
N PHE A 328 -14.45 -20.47 47.99
CA PHE A 328 -14.10 -19.57 49.09
C PHE A 328 -14.97 -18.31 49.08
N CYS A 329 -15.09 -17.66 50.25
CA CYS A 329 -15.68 -16.33 50.37
C CYS A 329 -14.60 -15.28 50.06
N THR A 330 -14.90 -14.31 49.20
CA THR A 330 -13.96 -13.26 48.75
C THR A 330 -13.66 -12.24 49.85
N LEU A 331 -14.55 -12.10 50.85
CA LEU A 331 -14.40 -11.19 51.98
C LEU A 331 -13.40 -11.71 53.03
N CYS A 332 -13.63 -12.92 53.56
CA CYS A 332 -12.77 -13.50 54.60
C CYS A 332 -11.65 -14.40 54.07
N ARG A 333 -11.66 -14.73 52.76
CA ARG A 333 -10.72 -15.64 52.08
C ARG A 333 -10.72 -17.08 52.60
N GLU A 334 -11.71 -17.45 53.42
CA GLU A 334 -11.93 -18.80 53.94
C GLU A 334 -12.93 -19.62 53.11
N ARG A 335 -13.13 -20.90 53.48
CA ARG A 335 -14.07 -21.80 52.79
C ARG A 335 -15.47 -21.16 52.68
N ARG A 336 -16.11 -21.30 51.51
CA ARG A 336 -17.49 -20.81 51.27
C ARG A 336 -18.42 -21.26 52.39
N HIS A 337 -19.16 -20.31 52.94
CA HIS A 337 -20.11 -20.53 54.04
C HIS A 337 -21.47 -19.91 53.68
N ILE A 338 -22.56 -20.55 54.07
CA ILE A 338 -23.93 -20.09 53.81
C ILE A 338 -24.64 -19.99 55.17
N GLY A 339 -25.07 -18.79 55.56
CA GLY A 339 -25.79 -18.55 56.81
C GLY A 339 -24.94 -18.49 58.09
N ASP A 340 -23.66 -18.86 58.03
CA ASP A 340 -22.72 -18.67 59.15
C ASP A 340 -22.25 -17.20 59.25
N ARG A 341 -21.90 -16.77 60.47
CA ARG A 341 -21.30 -15.44 60.70
C ARG A 341 -19.92 -15.37 60.03
N CYS A 342 -19.88 -14.81 58.83
CA CYS A 342 -18.66 -14.53 58.07
C CYS A 342 -17.72 -13.58 58.82
N MET A 343 -18.20 -12.36 59.07
CA MET A 343 -17.51 -11.29 59.78
C MET A 343 -18.55 -10.45 60.54
N THR A 344 -18.10 -9.65 61.50
CA THR A 344 -18.97 -8.63 62.11
C THR A 344 -19.31 -7.54 61.07
N PRO A 345 -20.45 -6.83 61.23
CA PRO A 345 -20.81 -5.72 60.34
C PRO A 345 -19.71 -4.65 60.21
N GLU A 346 -18.99 -4.39 61.30
CA GLU A 346 -17.88 -3.43 61.37
C GLU A 346 -16.67 -3.89 60.54
N GLU A 347 -16.27 -5.16 60.66
CA GLU A 347 -15.18 -5.76 59.87
C GLU A 347 -15.52 -5.82 58.37
N LYS A 348 -16.78 -6.10 58.05
CA LYS A 348 -17.27 -6.11 56.67
C LYS A 348 -17.20 -4.71 56.05
N LEU A 349 -17.60 -3.68 56.79
CA LEU A 349 -17.52 -2.29 56.35
C LEU A 349 -16.07 -1.87 56.06
N LEU A 350 -15.13 -2.20 56.95
CA LEU A 350 -13.70 -1.93 56.72
C LEU A 350 -13.18 -2.62 55.45
N SER A 351 -13.48 -3.92 55.26
CA SER A 351 -12.99 -4.64 54.08
C SER A 351 -13.51 -4.07 52.74
N LEU A 352 -14.72 -3.52 52.75
CA LEU A 352 -15.32 -2.91 51.56
C LEU A 352 -14.72 -1.53 51.30
N GLN A 353 -14.45 -0.75 52.36
CA GLN A 353 -13.77 0.55 52.25
C GLN A 353 -12.33 0.41 51.77
N ASP A 354 -11.61 -0.63 52.23
CA ASP A 354 -10.26 -0.91 51.75
C ASP A 354 -10.27 -1.34 50.28
N ARG A 355 -11.23 -2.18 49.86
CA ARG A 355 -11.44 -2.52 48.42
C ARG A 355 -11.77 -1.29 47.58
N GLU A 356 -12.63 -0.39 48.06
CA GLU A 356 -12.95 0.87 47.36
C GLU A 356 -11.74 1.78 47.22
N LYS A 357 -10.87 1.85 48.24
CA LYS A 357 -9.60 2.59 48.17
C LYS A 357 -8.63 1.98 47.16
N GLU A 358 -8.44 0.67 47.18
CA GLU A 358 -7.56 -0.01 46.23
C GLU A 358 -8.06 0.17 44.78
N LEU A 359 -9.38 0.10 44.56
CA LEU A 359 -9.99 0.41 43.27
C LEU A 359 -9.76 1.86 42.86
N TRP A 360 -9.93 2.84 43.77
CA TRP A 360 -9.64 4.25 43.48
C TRP A 360 -8.17 4.49 43.11
N GLU A 361 -7.22 3.88 43.83
CA GLU A 361 -5.78 3.99 43.52
C GLU A 361 -5.40 3.32 42.19
N LEU A 362 -6.08 2.23 41.82
CA LEU A 362 -5.92 1.58 40.52
C LEU A 362 -6.51 2.43 39.39
N TRP A 363 -7.66 3.08 39.60
CA TRP A 363 -8.27 4.00 38.64
C TRP A 363 -7.41 5.25 38.40
N GLU A 364 -6.81 5.84 39.44
CA GLU A 364 -5.87 6.97 39.27
C GLU A 364 -4.62 6.60 38.46
N ARG A 365 -4.14 5.36 38.54
CA ARG A 365 -2.97 4.87 37.78
C ARG A 365 -3.27 4.44 36.34
N VAL A 366 -4.55 4.32 35.98
CA VAL A 366 -4.99 3.97 34.62
C VAL A 366 -5.40 5.23 33.83
N LEU A 367 -5.72 6.33 34.52
CA LEU A 367 -6.14 7.61 33.93
C LEU A 367 -5.03 8.66 33.82
N LEU A 368 -3.88 8.45 34.47
CA LEU A 368 -2.64 9.24 34.33
C LEU A 368 -1.59 8.40 33.62
#